data_AF-A0A671R4P4-F1
#
_entry.id   AF-A0A671R4P4-F1
#
_cell.length_a   1.000
_cell.length_b   1.000
_cell.length_c   1.000
_cell.angle_alpha   90.00
_cell.angle_beta   90.00
_cell.angle_gamma   90.00
#
_symmetry.space_group_name_H-M   'P 1'
#
loop_
_entity.id
_entity.type
_entity.pdbx_description
1 polymer ?
#
loop_
_entity_poly.entity_id
_entity_poly.type
_entity_poly.pdbx_seq_one_letter_code
_entity_poly.pdbx_strand_id
1 'polypeptide(L)'
;MQTVAAIDCEVRQWGPWSPCSSVCGAGTTERSRQVATPPRNGGTPCPDLKQRRGCLAHTETCSAAKEVAKILPDSFKRNFKDPWRRPHMLMKEEKKSYCVQMRVKQASAACKVKPWSAGLVRERSVCVECQSDAMTTDNRCCGDGLQNIRTFWSAASAPGCSGSWVRESFTEDCRCPSYSMIFV
;
A
#
# COMPACT_ATOMS: atom_id res chain seq x y z
N MET A 1 11.39 18.06 63.14
CA MET A 1 11.41 17.23 61.92
C MET A 1 10.69 18.01 60.82
N GLN A 2 11.37 18.41 59.76
CA GLN A 2 10.71 19.04 58.61
C GLN A 2 9.98 17.95 57.81
N THR A 3 8.65 18.01 57.79
CA THR A 3 7.82 17.16 56.94
C THR A 3 7.93 17.68 55.51
N VAL A 4 8.57 16.92 54.63
CA VAL A 4 8.67 17.28 53.21
C VAL A 4 7.32 16.99 52.55
N ALA A 5 6.65 18.03 52.05
CA ALA A 5 5.33 17.89 51.42
C ALA A 5 5.41 17.12 50.09
N ALA A 6 4.41 16.28 49.85
CA ALA A 6 4.21 15.61 48.57
C ALA A 6 3.93 16.64 47.46
N ILE A 7 4.58 16.48 46.31
CA ILE A 7 4.32 17.30 45.12
C ILE A 7 3.80 16.36 44.05
N ASP A 8 2.56 16.55 43.64
CA ASP A 8 1.93 15.78 42.58
C ASP A 8 2.50 16.18 41.21
N CYS A 9 2.41 15.26 40.25
CA CYS A 9 2.79 15.59 38.88
C CYS A 9 1.76 16.51 38.22
N GLU A 10 2.24 17.61 37.65
CA GLU A 10 1.46 18.49 36.79
C GLU A 10 1.95 18.37 35.35
N VAL A 11 1.01 18.30 34.40
CA VAL A 11 1.30 18.16 32.97
C VAL A 11 0.73 19.34 32.18
N ARG A 12 1.42 19.71 31.10
CA ARG A 12 0.95 20.75 30.18
C ARG A 12 -0.26 20.27 29.38
N GLN A 13 -0.89 21.21 28.69
CA GLN A 13 -1.90 20.89 27.69
C GLN A 13 -1.32 20.02 26.57
N TRP A 14 -2.19 19.24 25.94
CA TRP A 14 -1.82 18.46 24.78
C TRP A 14 -1.32 19.34 23.63
N GLY A 15 -0.24 18.91 22.99
CA GLY A 15 0.16 19.44 21.70
C GLY A 15 -0.86 19.11 20.59
N PRO A 16 -0.64 19.65 19.38
CA PRO A 16 -1.45 19.31 18.23
C PRO A 16 -1.34 17.83 17.88
N TRP A 17 -2.38 17.31 17.23
CA TRP A 17 -2.35 15.97 16.63
C TRP A 17 -1.36 15.94 15.45
N SER A 18 -0.59 14.87 15.34
CA SER A 18 0.24 14.60 14.17
C SER A 18 -0.63 14.42 12.92
N PRO A 19 -0.06 14.54 11.72
CA PRO A 19 -0.70 14.04 10.51
C PRO A 19 -1.10 12.56 10.65
N CYS A 20 -2.08 12.14 9.86
CA CYS A 20 -2.50 10.74 9.83
C CYS A 20 -1.35 9.87 9.28
N SER A 21 -1.08 8.74 9.93
CA SER A 21 -0.02 7.81 9.52
C SER A 21 -0.27 7.14 8.16
N SER A 22 -1.52 7.17 7.68
CA SER A 22 -1.88 6.71 6.34
C SER A 22 -2.18 7.91 5.45
N VAL A 23 -1.79 7.82 4.18
CA VAL A 23 -2.17 8.81 3.15
C VAL A 23 -3.62 8.57 2.70
N CYS A 24 -4.11 7.34 2.80
CA CYS A 24 -5.46 6.95 2.38
C CYS A 24 -6.15 6.00 3.36
N GLY A 25 -7.44 6.23 3.61
CA GLY A 25 -8.25 5.35 4.45
C GLY A 25 -7.83 5.38 5.92
N ALA A 26 -7.96 4.25 6.61
CA ALA A 26 -7.70 4.16 8.04
C ALA A 26 -6.20 4.27 8.37
N GLY A 27 -5.89 5.17 9.30
CA GLY A 27 -4.56 5.35 9.88
C GLY A 27 -4.66 5.74 11.35
N THR A 28 -3.55 6.23 11.90
CA THR A 28 -3.50 6.72 13.28
C THR A 28 -2.79 8.05 13.38
N THR A 29 -3.22 8.87 14.34
CA THR A 29 -2.58 10.13 14.69
C THR A 29 -2.22 10.11 16.17
N GLU A 30 -1.10 10.75 16.51
CA GLU A 30 -0.55 10.81 17.85
C GLU A 30 -0.38 12.27 18.29
N ARG A 31 -0.54 12.54 19.58
CA ARG A 31 -0.14 13.80 20.21
C ARG A 31 0.57 13.52 21.52
N SER A 32 1.41 14.45 21.94
CA SER A 32 2.15 14.39 23.20
C SER A 32 1.93 15.63 24.05
N ARG A 33 2.18 15.50 25.35
CA ARG A 33 2.26 16.61 26.31
C ARG A 33 3.49 16.44 27.19
N GLN A 34 3.97 17.55 27.73
CA GLN A 34 5.15 17.56 28.59
C GLN A 34 4.76 17.69 30.06
N VAL A 35 5.61 17.14 30.94
CA VAL A 35 5.52 17.36 32.38
C VAL A 35 5.89 18.81 32.68
N ALA A 36 5.02 19.53 33.39
CA ALA A 36 5.28 20.88 33.89
C ALA A 36 6.00 20.80 35.24
N THR A 37 5.50 19.95 36.14
CA THR A 37 6.07 19.71 37.47
C THR A 37 6.21 18.20 37.68
N PRO A 38 7.43 17.66 37.90
CA PRO A 38 7.60 16.24 38.17
C PRO A 38 7.18 15.89 39.61
N PRO A 39 6.69 14.66 39.86
CA PRO A 39 6.25 14.25 41.18
C PRO A 39 7.43 14.13 42.14
N ARG A 40 7.26 14.54 43.40
CA ARG A 40 8.28 14.44 44.47
C ARG A 40 7.66 14.01 45.79
N ASN A 41 8.50 13.43 46.66
CA ASN A 41 8.17 13.08 48.05
C ASN A 41 6.90 12.21 48.17
N GLY A 42 6.72 11.25 47.27
CA GLY A 42 5.56 10.35 47.27
C GLY A 42 4.29 10.95 46.65
N GLY A 43 4.38 12.08 45.96
CA GLY A 43 3.26 12.63 45.18
C GLY A 43 2.86 11.76 43.98
N THR A 44 1.68 12.04 43.45
CA THR A 44 1.00 11.27 42.41
C THR A 44 1.79 11.24 41.10
N PRO A 45 1.99 10.06 40.48
CA PRO A 45 2.72 9.97 39.21
C PRO A 45 2.01 10.70 38.07
N CYS A 46 2.77 11.07 37.04
CA CYS A 46 2.21 11.76 35.88
C CYS A 46 1.19 10.89 35.14
N PRO A 47 0.07 11.49 34.69
CA PRO A 47 -0.85 10.82 33.78
C PRO A 47 -0.18 10.63 32.39
N ASP A 48 -0.85 9.93 31.49
CA ASP A 48 -0.32 9.61 30.16
C ASP A 48 0.21 10.85 29.42
N LEU A 49 1.43 10.76 28.91
CA LEU A 49 2.10 11.84 28.19
C LEU A 49 1.94 11.73 26.66
N LYS A 50 1.41 10.61 26.18
CA LYS A 50 1.15 10.32 24.76
C LYS A 50 -0.28 9.84 24.58
N GLN A 51 -0.91 10.26 23.50
CA GLN A 51 -2.25 9.82 23.14
C GLN A 51 -2.29 9.48 21.66
N ARG A 52 -2.93 8.36 21.32
CA ARG A 52 -3.14 7.89 19.94
C ARG A 52 -4.62 7.69 19.66
N ARG A 53 -5.06 8.02 18.45
CA ARG A 53 -6.43 7.72 17.96
C ARG A 53 -6.42 7.32 16.49
N GLY A 54 -7.52 6.71 16.04
CA GLY A 54 -7.77 6.44 14.63
C GLY A 54 -8.04 7.72 13.84
N CYS A 55 -7.66 7.72 12.56
CA CYS A 55 -7.98 8.76 11.58
C CYS A 55 -8.37 8.14 10.24
N LEU A 56 -9.11 8.89 9.42
CA LEU A 56 -9.44 8.54 8.04
C LEU A 56 -8.85 9.58 7.09
N ALA A 57 -7.78 9.22 6.38
CA ALA A 57 -7.14 10.08 5.41
C ALA A 57 -7.90 10.05 4.07
N HIS A 58 -8.17 11.23 3.52
CA HIS A 58 -8.85 11.43 2.25
C HIS A 58 -8.02 12.41 1.42
N THR A 59 -7.22 11.90 0.50
CA THR A 59 -6.57 12.68 -0.57
C THR A 59 -7.21 12.31 -1.92
N GLU A 60 -7.15 13.22 -2.90
CA GLU A 60 -7.70 12.98 -4.24
C GLU A 60 -7.09 11.73 -4.91
N THR A 61 -5.82 11.44 -4.59
CA THR A 61 -5.07 10.26 -5.03
C THR A 61 -5.57 8.93 -4.43
N CYS A 62 -6.47 8.94 -3.45
CA CYS A 62 -6.94 7.72 -2.78
C CYS A 62 -7.92 6.87 -3.61
N SER A 63 -8.38 7.35 -4.76
CA SER A 63 -9.13 6.53 -5.72
C SER A 63 -8.33 5.28 -6.12
N ALA A 64 -7.03 5.44 -6.38
CA ALA A 64 -6.11 4.34 -6.72
C ALA A 64 -5.99 3.28 -5.61
N ALA A 65 -6.12 3.67 -4.34
CA ALA A 65 -6.07 2.74 -3.21
C ALA A 65 -7.33 1.88 -3.07
N LYS A 66 -8.46 2.30 -3.65
CA LYS A 66 -9.73 1.55 -3.64
C LYS A 66 -9.83 0.54 -4.78
N GLU A 67 -8.93 0.60 -5.75
CA GLU A 67 -8.93 -0.28 -6.91
C GLU A 67 -8.53 -1.71 -6.54
N VAL A 68 -9.10 -2.66 -7.27
CA VAL A 68 -8.72 -4.07 -7.19
C VAL A 68 -7.93 -4.40 -8.44
N ALA A 69 -6.64 -4.68 -8.28
CA ALA A 69 -5.79 -5.11 -9.38
C ALA A 69 -6.28 -6.46 -9.93
N LYS A 70 -6.31 -6.59 -11.24
CA LYS A 70 -6.45 -7.89 -11.89
C LYS A 70 -5.11 -8.29 -12.46
N ILE A 71 -4.75 -9.55 -12.23
CA ILE A 71 -3.46 -10.09 -12.66
C ILE A 71 -3.56 -11.39 -13.41
N LEU A 72 -2.60 -11.58 -14.31
CA LEU A 72 -2.29 -12.83 -14.99
C LEU A 72 -0.79 -13.12 -14.86
N PRO A 73 -0.36 -14.38 -15.02
CA PRO A 73 1.06 -14.69 -15.12
C PRO A 73 1.65 -14.08 -16.39
N ASP A 74 2.94 -13.79 -16.37
CA ASP A 74 3.70 -13.24 -17.48
C ASP A 74 3.64 -14.07 -18.78
N SER A 75 3.32 -15.36 -18.70
CA SER A 75 3.05 -16.20 -19.87
C SER A 75 1.89 -15.69 -20.75
N PHE A 76 1.04 -14.79 -20.24
CA PHE A 76 -0.03 -14.14 -20.99
C PHE A 76 0.39 -12.82 -21.64
N LYS A 77 1.64 -12.37 -21.48
CA LYS A 77 2.18 -11.19 -22.17
C LYS A 77 2.00 -11.38 -23.67
N ARG A 78 1.08 -10.61 -24.26
CA ARG A 78 0.88 -10.60 -25.71
C ARG A 78 1.86 -9.61 -26.31
N ASN A 79 2.88 -10.10 -27.01
CA ASN A 79 3.67 -9.26 -27.92
C ASN A 79 2.87 -9.05 -29.22
N PHE A 80 1.64 -8.55 -29.11
CA PHE A 80 0.70 -8.49 -30.23
C PHE A 80 1.09 -7.39 -31.22
N LYS A 81 2.07 -7.69 -32.08
CA LYS A 81 2.21 -7.04 -33.38
C LYS A 81 1.08 -7.55 -34.26
N ASP A 82 -0.09 -6.92 -34.16
CA ASP A 82 -1.28 -7.24 -34.96
C ASP A 82 -0.90 -7.46 -36.45
N PRO A 83 -0.97 -8.70 -36.96
CA PRO A 83 -0.61 -9.00 -38.35
C PRO A 83 -1.62 -8.46 -39.36
N TRP A 84 -2.86 -8.14 -38.93
CA TRP A 84 -3.95 -7.67 -39.77
C TRP A 84 -4.17 -6.15 -39.65
N ARG A 85 -3.20 -5.45 -39.04
CA ARG A 85 -3.26 -4.00 -38.79
C ARG A 85 -3.39 -3.25 -40.11
N ARG A 86 -4.50 -2.52 -40.27
CA ARG A 86 -4.74 -1.67 -41.45
C ARG A 86 -3.94 -0.36 -41.32
N PRO A 87 -3.40 0.20 -42.43
CA PRO A 87 -2.61 1.43 -42.41
C PRO A 87 -3.31 2.68 -41.83
N HIS A 88 -4.64 2.67 -41.74
CA HIS A 88 -5.47 3.83 -41.34
C HIS A 88 -6.10 3.72 -39.95
N MET A 89 -5.78 2.68 -39.15
CA MET A 89 -6.21 2.68 -37.74
C MET A 89 -5.36 3.66 -36.94
N LEU A 90 -6.02 4.63 -36.28
CA LEU A 90 -5.40 5.50 -35.30
C LEU A 90 -4.68 4.64 -34.26
N MET A 91 -3.35 4.74 -34.25
CA MET A 91 -2.52 4.07 -33.25
C MET A 91 -2.87 4.67 -31.89
N LYS A 92 -3.28 3.82 -30.93
CA LYS A 92 -3.20 4.22 -29.52
C LYS A 92 -1.71 4.45 -29.25
N GLU A 93 -1.38 5.64 -28.77
CA GLU A 93 0.01 6.03 -28.47
C GLU A 93 0.66 4.94 -27.60
N GLU A 94 1.78 4.39 -28.06
CA GLU A 94 2.43 3.25 -27.42
C GLU A 94 3.17 3.74 -26.17
N LYS A 95 2.49 3.66 -25.02
CA LYS A 95 3.04 4.06 -23.71
C LYS A 95 4.16 3.12 -23.29
N LYS A 96 5.22 3.63 -22.66
CA LYS A 96 6.30 2.78 -22.11
C LYS A 96 5.76 1.92 -20.97
N SER A 97 6.04 0.61 -20.97
CA SER A 97 5.68 -0.25 -19.83
C SER A 97 6.51 0.08 -18.60
N TYR A 98 5.98 -0.23 -17.42
CA TYR A 98 6.69 -0.08 -16.15
C TYR A 98 6.36 -1.24 -15.21
N CYS A 99 7.28 -1.53 -14.29
CA CYS A 99 7.23 -2.69 -13.42
C CYS A 99 7.06 -2.24 -11.98
N VAL A 100 6.17 -2.91 -11.26
CA VAL A 100 5.87 -2.60 -9.87
C VAL A 100 6.27 -3.77 -9.00
N GLN A 101 7.10 -3.50 -7.99
CA GLN A 101 7.40 -4.49 -6.95
C GLN A 101 6.35 -4.43 -5.85
N MET A 102 5.65 -5.54 -5.68
CA MET A 102 4.54 -5.69 -4.75
C MET A 102 4.91 -6.68 -3.66
N ARG A 103 4.80 -6.28 -2.39
CA ARG A 103 4.94 -7.20 -1.26
C ARG A 103 3.59 -7.76 -0.86
N VAL A 104 3.41 -9.06 -1.01
CA VAL A 104 2.16 -9.76 -0.67
C VAL A 104 1.90 -9.67 0.83
N LYS A 105 0.74 -9.16 1.23
CA LYS A 105 0.30 -9.10 2.64
C LYS A 105 -0.72 -10.16 2.99
N GLN A 106 -1.53 -10.57 2.02
CA GLN A 106 -2.52 -11.63 2.17
C GLN A 106 -2.70 -12.33 0.83
N ALA A 107 -2.90 -13.64 0.86
CA ALA A 107 -3.30 -14.46 -0.28
C ALA A 107 -4.28 -15.54 0.20
N SER A 108 -5.33 -15.80 -0.57
CA SER A 108 -6.31 -16.84 -0.27
C SER A 108 -5.72 -18.24 -0.49
N ALA A 109 -6.30 -19.25 0.16
CA ALA A 109 -5.86 -20.64 0.01
C ALA A 109 -5.98 -21.15 -1.44
N ALA A 110 -6.91 -20.60 -2.22
CA ALA A 110 -7.11 -20.93 -3.63
C ALA A 110 -5.89 -20.63 -4.50
N CYS A 111 -4.99 -19.73 -4.07
CA CYS A 111 -3.75 -19.45 -4.79
C CYS A 111 -2.81 -20.64 -4.88
N LYS A 112 -2.94 -21.65 -4.01
CA LYS A 112 -2.15 -22.87 -4.06
C LYS A 112 -2.54 -23.82 -5.21
N VAL A 113 -3.69 -23.60 -5.84
CA VAL A 113 -4.25 -24.52 -6.86
C VAL A 113 -3.51 -24.44 -8.19
N LYS A 114 -3.11 -23.25 -8.64
CA LYS A 114 -2.37 -23.08 -9.90
C LYS A 114 -0.88 -22.90 -9.63
N PRO A 115 0.02 -23.53 -10.42
CA PRO A 115 1.47 -23.44 -10.18
C PRO A 115 2.01 -22.00 -10.18
N TRP A 116 1.53 -21.16 -11.10
CA TRP A 116 1.99 -19.76 -11.20
C TRP A 116 1.55 -18.92 -9.99
N SER A 117 0.35 -19.18 -9.44
CA SER A 117 -0.20 -18.44 -8.30
C SER A 117 0.25 -19.00 -6.95
N ALA A 118 0.78 -20.23 -6.91
CA ALA A 118 1.29 -20.85 -5.68
C ALA A 118 2.43 -20.03 -5.05
N GLY A 119 3.10 -19.19 -5.85
CA GLY A 119 4.12 -18.28 -5.38
C GLY A 119 3.59 -17.07 -4.59
N LEU A 120 2.29 -16.75 -4.64
CA LEU A 120 1.67 -15.63 -3.94
C LEU A 120 1.50 -15.95 -2.45
N VAL A 121 2.60 -15.86 -1.70
CA VAL A 121 2.64 -16.13 -0.25
C VAL A 121 2.98 -14.87 0.52
N ARG A 122 2.58 -14.81 1.79
CA ARG A 122 2.76 -13.64 2.66
C ARG A 122 4.23 -13.23 2.77
N GLU A 123 4.46 -11.91 2.75
CA GLU A 123 5.75 -11.21 2.74
C GLU A 123 6.65 -11.48 1.52
N ARG A 124 6.23 -12.28 0.54
CA ARG A 124 6.99 -12.42 -0.71
C ARG A 124 6.82 -11.16 -1.57
N SER A 125 7.93 -10.65 -2.09
CA SER A 125 7.94 -9.62 -3.12
C SER A 125 7.78 -10.25 -4.50
N VAL A 126 6.87 -9.70 -5.30
CA VAL A 126 6.57 -10.14 -6.66
C VAL A 126 6.61 -8.95 -7.62
N CYS A 127 7.03 -9.20 -8.86
CA CYS A 127 7.09 -8.19 -9.91
C CYS A 127 5.84 -8.27 -10.78
N VAL A 128 5.15 -7.14 -10.95
CA VAL A 128 3.96 -7.03 -11.80
C VAL A 128 4.20 -5.95 -12.85
N GLU A 129 4.18 -6.31 -14.12
CA GLU A 129 4.37 -5.39 -15.23
C GLU A 129 3.05 -4.75 -15.66
N CYS A 130 3.05 -3.43 -15.81
CA CYS A 130 1.98 -2.65 -16.40
C CYS A 130 2.32 -2.39 -17.88
N GLN A 131 1.63 -3.11 -18.77
CA GLN A 131 1.81 -2.97 -20.21
C GLN A 131 0.93 -1.83 -20.76
N SER A 132 1.34 -1.24 -21.88
CA SER A 132 0.65 -0.12 -22.55
C SER A 132 -0.86 -0.35 -22.75
N ASP A 133 -1.24 -1.57 -23.11
CA ASP A 133 -2.63 -1.94 -23.36
C ASP A 133 -3.50 -1.94 -22.09
N ALA A 134 -2.89 -2.25 -20.93
CA ALA A 134 -3.56 -2.26 -19.63
C ALA A 134 -3.57 -0.87 -18.94
N MET A 135 -2.87 0.12 -19.50
CA MET A 135 -2.82 1.47 -18.95
C MET A 135 -4.11 2.25 -19.20
N THR A 136 -4.54 2.96 -18.16
CA THR A 136 -5.58 4.00 -18.25
C THR A 136 -5.04 5.24 -18.97
N THR A 137 -5.88 6.28 -19.09
CA THR A 137 -5.49 7.58 -19.62
C THR A 137 -4.33 8.21 -18.83
N ASP A 138 -4.25 7.94 -17.53
CA ASP A 138 -3.29 8.54 -16.60
C ASP A 138 -1.92 7.84 -16.60
N ASN A 139 -1.63 7.03 -17.63
CA ASN A 139 -0.38 6.27 -17.78
C ASN A 139 -0.11 5.29 -16.63
N ARG A 140 -1.16 4.73 -16.02
CA ARG A 140 -1.03 3.73 -14.95
C ARG A 140 -1.98 2.56 -15.12
N CYS A 141 -1.66 1.43 -14.50
CA CYS A 141 -2.56 0.29 -14.42
C CYS A 141 -3.51 0.39 -13.23
N CYS A 142 -4.74 -0.11 -13.40
CA CYS A 142 -5.71 -0.18 -12.32
C CYS A 142 -5.20 -1.09 -11.20
N GLY A 143 -5.17 -0.57 -9.97
CA GLY A 143 -4.67 -1.31 -8.81
C GLY A 143 -3.13 -1.45 -8.75
N ASP A 144 -2.38 -0.65 -9.51
CA ASP A 144 -0.91 -0.53 -9.34
C ASP A 144 -0.50 0.12 -8.01
N GLY A 145 -1.50 0.65 -7.27
CA GLY A 145 -1.42 0.99 -5.87
C GLY A 145 -0.58 2.23 -5.56
N LEU A 146 -0.57 2.61 -4.29
CA LEU A 146 0.26 3.70 -3.77
C LEU A 146 1.35 3.12 -2.87
N GLN A 147 2.47 3.82 -2.75
CA GLN A 147 3.62 3.36 -1.97
C GLN A 147 3.20 3.08 -0.52
N ASN A 148 3.48 1.88 -0.03
CA ASN A 148 3.13 1.41 1.32
C ASN A 148 1.63 1.41 1.65
N ILE A 149 0.72 1.65 0.70
CA ILE A 149 -0.72 1.54 0.91
C ILE A 149 -1.17 0.16 0.46
N ARG A 150 -2.08 -0.44 1.24
CA ARG A 150 -2.65 -1.74 0.91
C ARG A 150 -3.55 -1.59 -0.31
N THR A 151 -3.28 -2.41 -1.33
CA THR A 151 -4.12 -2.57 -2.52
C THR A 151 -4.56 -4.01 -2.63
N PHE A 152 -5.79 -4.23 -3.06
CA PHE A 152 -6.36 -5.56 -3.22
C PHE A 152 -6.14 -6.07 -4.64
N TRP A 153 -6.11 -7.39 -4.79
CA TRP A 153 -5.89 -8.01 -6.09
C TRP A 153 -6.67 -9.31 -6.25
N SER A 154 -6.92 -9.67 -7.50
CA SER A 154 -7.54 -10.92 -7.92
C SER A 154 -6.85 -11.51 -9.15
N ALA A 155 -6.62 -12.82 -9.13
CA ALA A 155 -6.01 -13.53 -10.24
C ALA A 155 -7.08 -13.93 -11.27
N ALA A 156 -7.01 -13.35 -12.47
CA ALA A 156 -8.05 -13.53 -13.48
C ALA A 156 -8.13 -14.97 -14.02
N SER A 157 -7.01 -15.71 -14.06
CA SER A 157 -6.96 -17.12 -14.51
C SER A 157 -6.90 -18.15 -13.37
N ALA A 158 -7.07 -17.72 -12.11
CA ALA A 158 -7.10 -18.59 -10.95
C ALA A 158 -8.30 -18.23 -10.05
N PRO A 159 -9.48 -18.84 -10.30
CA PRO A 159 -10.70 -18.54 -9.55
C PRO A 159 -10.51 -18.64 -8.03
N GLY A 160 -10.99 -17.63 -7.32
CA GLY A 160 -10.86 -17.54 -5.85
C GLY A 160 -9.47 -17.14 -5.36
N CYS A 161 -8.42 -17.14 -6.20
CA CYS A 161 -7.11 -16.63 -5.82
C CYS A 161 -7.13 -15.11 -5.80
N SER A 162 -7.07 -14.55 -4.59
CA SER A 162 -7.17 -13.12 -4.33
C SER A 162 -6.44 -12.78 -3.05
N GLY A 163 -6.19 -11.50 -2.84
CA GLY A 163 -5.46 -11.07 -1.66
C GLY A 163 -5.21 -9.57 -1.62
N SER A 164 -4.16 -9.21 -0.90
CA SER A 164 -3.69 -7.83 -0.86
C SER A 164 -2.17 -7.76 -0.82
N TRP A 165 -1.63 -6.66 -1.31
CA TRP A 165 -0.22 -6.33 -1.28
C TRP A 165 -0.01 -4.86 -0.96
N VAL A 166 1.25 -4.47 -0.79
CA VAL A 166 1.68 -3.07 -0.74
C VAL A 166 2.73 -2.85 -1.81
N ARG A 167 2.70 -1.69 -2.46
CA ARG A 167 3.74 -1.29 -3.42
C ARG A 167 5.01 -0.89 -2.68
N GLU A 168 6.12 -1.56 -3.00
CA GLU A 168 7.45 -1.26 -2.47
C GLU A 168 8.15 -0.21 -3.33
N SER A 169 8.17 -0.44 -4.64
CA SER A 169 8.87 0.38 -5.63
C SER A 169 8.23 0.23 -7.01
N PHE A 170 8.57 1.13 -7.94
CA PHE A 170 8.28 0.98 -9.36
C PHE A 170 9.50 1.40 -10.20
N THR A 171 9.62 0.87 -11.41
CA THR A 171 10.70 1.18 -12.37
C THR A 171 10.17 1.22 -13.80
N GLU A 172 10.64 2.18 -14.59
CA GLU A 172 10.31 2.28 -16.02
C GLU A 172 11.14 1.33 -16.90
N ASP A 173 12.35 0.93 -16.48
CA ASP A 173 13.12 -0.13 -17.16
C ASP A 173 12.65 -1.49 -16.63
N CYS A 174 11.62 -2.00 -17.28
CA CYS A 174 10.88 -3.19 -16.85
C CYS A 174 11.69 -4.47 -17.02
N ARG A 175 12.24 -5.02 -15.94
CA ARG A 175 12.93 -6.32 -15.93
C ARG A 175 12.46 -7.19 -14.79
N CYS A 176 11.31 -7.84 -14.99
CA CYS A 176 10.83 -8.80 -14.01
C CYS A 176 11.57 -10.15 -14.11
N PRO A 177 11.85 -10.82 -12.98
CA PRO A 177 12.37 -12.19 -12.96
C PRO A 177 11.30 -13.19 -13.40
N SER A 178 11.67 -14.46 -13.52
CA SER A 178 10.73 -15.56 -13.76
C SER A 178 9.64 -15.62 -12.68
N TYR A 179 8.44 -16.08 -13.06
CA TYR A 179 7.22 -16.07 -12.23
C TYR A 179 6.69 -14.65 -11.94
N SER A 180 6.87 -13.76 -12.90
CA SER A 180 6.28 -12.42 -12.86
C SER A 180 4.82 -12.43 -13.30
N MET A 181 4.16 -11.31 -13.08
CA MET A 181 2.76 -11.12 -13.42
C MET A 181 2.60 -9.89 -14.29
N ILE A 182 1.43 -9.76 -14.90
CA ILE A 182 0.99 -8.56 -15.62
C ILE A 182 -0.33 -8.07 -15.06
N PHE A 183 -0.52 -6.76 -15.10
CA PHE A 183 -1.83 -6.14 -14.91
C PHE A 183 -2.71 -6.32 -16.15
N VAL A 184 -4.02 -6.46 -15.95
CA VAL A 184 -5.03 -6.60 -17.03
C VAL A 184 -6.33 -5.85 -16.73
#